data_AF-A0AB37KP03-F1
#
_entry.id   AF-A0AB37KP03-F1
#
_cell.length_a   1.000
_cell.length_b   1.000
_cell.length_c   1.000
_cell.angle_alpha   90.00
_cell.angle_beta   90.00
_cell.angle_gamma   90.00
#
_symmetry.space_group_name_H-M   'P 1'
#
loop_
_entity.id
_entity.type
_entity.pdbx_description
1 polymer ?
#
loop_
_entity_poly.entity_id
_entity_poly.type
_entity_poly.pdbx_seq_one_letter_code
_entity_poly.pdbx_strand_id
1 'polypeptide(L)'
;MADKSKILSADAEAALLKPIDEYVGKIQSQIDALRVDGSDKVQSYKNQIAIAKEDKNLSKDERTKAVAAAKAGLEKAKSVEAANKDKVSKLIAEAEKYLSENYNSKYYDKVVASCEAEKAAENEAYEKVRATIKTEHEQTLAKLSAADEIKDEKYVYKNRLFDAQMSHESRLQEIKDRKHDAFAHKFHLIDLLRMSKYTFGQKQAQKIENYKYTFNTSQFLYKNGLYIVIILIFIALCIITPIVKNTQLLTVTNILNILQQASPRMFLALGVAGLILLTGTDLSIGRMVGMGMVTATIIMHNGPNTGGVFGHIFDFSNIPAAPRAILALVACIILTTVFASIAGFFMAKYKMHPFISTMANMLIIFGLVTYATKGVSFGAIDSSIPSMFIPTFGSFPSIILWAIVAIIVVWFIWNKTTFGKNLYAVGGNPEAAAVSGISVFKVTLGAFILAGILYGFGSWLECNRMVGSGSAAYGQGWDMDAIAACVVGGVSFTGGIGKISGVVTGVLIFTSLTYSLTILGIDTNLQFIFEGIIILAAVTLDCLKYVQKK
;
A
#
# COMPACT_ATOMS: atom_id res chain seq x y z
N MET A 1 -39.49 -20.58 -2.24
CA MET A 1 -39.18 -22.01 -2.42
C MET A 1 -38.23 -22.10 -3.58
N ALA A 2 -36.96 -22.38 -3.29
CA ALA A 2 -35.96 -22.61 -4.33
C ALA A 2 -36.42 -23.74 -5.28
N ASP A 3 -36.28 -23.52 -6.58
CA ASP A 3 -36.56 -24.53 -7.60
C ASP A 3 -35.44 -25.58 -7.60
N LYS A 4 -35.59 -26.58 -6.73
CA LYS A 4 -34.61 -27.67 -6.55
C LYS A 4 -34.41 -28.53 -7.80
N SER A 5 -35.27 -28.40 -8.82
CA SER A 5 -35.13 -29.15 -10.09
C SER A 5 -33.90 -28.74 -10.91
N LYS A 6 -33.29 -27.59 -10.59
CA LYS A 6 -32.12 -27.04 -11.29
C LYS A 6 -30.78 -27.40 -10.65
N ILE A 7 -30.78 -28.04 -9.48
CA ILE A 7 -29.54 -28.42 -8.78
C ILE A 7 -29.01 -29.72 -9.39
N LEU A 8 -27.83 -29.65 -9.98
CA LEU A 8 -27.15 -30.79 -10.59
C LEU A 8 -26.43 -31.62 -9.52
N SER A 9 -26.48 -32.95 -9.65
CA SER A 9 -25.58 -33.83 -8.90
C SER A 9 -24.18 -33.83 -9.51
N ALA A 10 -23.17 -34.25 -8.74
CA ALA A 10 -21.80 -34.38 -9.24
C ALA A 10 -21.71 -35.29 -10.48
N ASP A 11 -22.48 -36.38 -10.51
CA ASP A 11 -22.52 -37.30 -11.65
C ASP A 11 -23.17 -36.67 -12.90
N ALA A 12 -24.24 -35.89 -12.71
CA ALA A 12 -24.89 -35.18 -13.80
C ALA A 12 -23.98 -34.09 -14.38
N GLU A 13 -23.23 -33.41 -13.52
CA GLU A 13 -22.22 -32.42 -13.92
C GLU A 13 -21.07 -33.07 -14.70
N ALA A 14 -20.52 -34.19 -14.21
CA ALA A 14 -19.49 -34.96 -14.91
C ALA A 14 -19.97 -35.47 -16.27
N ALA A 15 -21.23 -35.89 -16.38
CA ALA A 15 -21.83 -36.31 -17.64
C ALA A 15 -21.95 -35.17 -18.67
N LEU A 16 -22.15 -33.92 -18.23
CA LEU A 16 -22.15 -32.74 -19.10
C LEU A 16 -20.74 -32.37 -19.59
N LEU A 17 -19.73 -32.57 -18.75
CA LEU A 17 -18.34 -32.22 -19.05
C LEU A 17 -17.66 -33.26 -19.94
N LYS A 18 -17.93 -34.56 -19.73
CA LYS A 18 -17.27 -35.67 -20.41
C LYS A 18 -17.19 -35.55 -21.94
N PRO A 19 -18.25 -35.16 -22.69
CA PRO A 19 -18.16 -35.01 -24.14
C PRO A 19 -17.20 -33.89 -24.60
N ILE A 20 -17.06 -32.85 -23.79
CA ILE A 20 -16.15 -31.72 -24.06
C ILE A 20 -14.71 -32.19 -23.86
N ASP A 21 -14.44 -32.88 -22.75
CA ASP A 21 -13.11 -33.39 -22.42
C ASP A 21 -12.65 -34.44 -23.42
N GLU A 22 -13.53 -35.34 -23.85
CA GLU A 22 -13.21 -36.33 -24.88
C GLU A 22 -12.89 -35.66 -26.23
N TYR A 23 -13.59 -34.58 -26.61
CA TYR A 23 -13.32 -33.87 -27.85
C TYR A 23 -11.97 -33.13 -27.79
N VAL A 24 -11.73 -32.37 -26.71
CA VAL A 24 -10.48 -31.61 -26.54
C VAL A 24 -9.30 -32.56 -26.33
N GLY A 25 -9.46 -33.64 -25.57
CA GLY A 25 -8.43 -34.64 -25.31
C GLY A 25 -7.97 -35.38 -26.58
N LYS A 26 -8.86 -35.60 -27.55
CA LYS A 26 -8.48 -36.11 -28.88
C LYS A 26 -7.58 -35.15 -29.63
N ILE A 27 -7.93 -33.86 -29.66
CA ILE A 27 -7.11 -32.82 -30.30
C ILE A 27 -5.78 -32.65 -29.56
N GLN A 28 -5.80 -32.67 -28.23
CA GLN A 28 -4.61 -32.59 -27.40
C GLN A 28 -3.65 -33.74 -27.73
N SER A 29 -4.14 -34.98 -27.81
CA SER A 29 -3.31 -36.15 -28.16
C SER A 29 -2.61 -35.98 -29.52
N GLN A 30 -3.28 -35.37 -30.49
CA GLN A 30 -2.69 -35.04 -31.80
C GLN A 30 -1.61 -33.96 -31.69
N ILE A 31 -1.86 -32.93 -30.87
CA ILE A 31 -0.90 -31.85 -30.61
C ILE A 31 0.34 -32.39 -29.88
N ASP A 32 0.14 -33.24 -28.87
CA ASP A 32 1.22 -33.82 -28.07
C ASP A 32 2.13 -34.69 -28.96
N ALA A 33 1.56 -35.52 -29.83
CA ALA A 33 2.33 -36.28 -30.83
C ALA A 33 3.20 -35.39 -31.73
N LEU A 34 2.74 -34.17 -32.07
CA LEU A 34 3.51 -33.20 -32.86
C LEU A 34 4.56 -32.43 -32.03
N ARG A 35 4.46 -32.44 -30.70
CA ARG A 35 5.34 -31.71 -29.76
C ARG A 35 6.48 -32.53 -29.18
N VAL A 36 6.29 -33.85 -29.05
CA VAL A 36 7.25 -34.77 -28.41
C VAL A 36 8.68 -34.56 -28.91
N ASP A 37 8.88 -34.48 -30.22
CA ASP A 37 10.20 -34.30 -30.84
C ASP A 37 10.55 -32.84 -31.17
N GLY A 38 9.63 -31.91 -30.92
CA GLY A 38 9.77 -30.48 -31.18
C GLY A 38 9.85 -29.68 -29.87
N SER A 39 8.74 -29.02 -29.52
CA SER A 39 8.67 -28.09 -28.39
C SER A 39 9.08 -28.70 -27.04
N ASP A 40 8.79 -29.97 -26.79
CA ASP A 40 9.13 -30.63 -25.51
C ASP A 40 10.65 -30.83 -25.38
N LYS A 41 11.29 -31.26 -26.47
CA LYS A 41 12.76 -31.33 -26.56
C LYS A 41 13.40 -29.94 -26.49
N VAL A 42 12.80 -28.93 -27.13
CA VAL A 42 13.28 -27.53 -27.02
C VAL A 42 13.30 -27.08 -25.57
N GLN A 43 12.25 -27.33 -24.80
CA GLN A 43 12.19 -26.96 -23.39
C GLN A 43 13.17 -27.76 -22.53
N SER A 44 13.27 -29.07 -22.77
CA SER A 44 14.24 -29.96 -22.10
C SER A 44 15.67 -29.47 -22.31
N TYR A 45 16.08 -29.16 -23.56
CA TYR A 45 17.43 -28.65 -23.85
C TYR A 45 17.68 -27.27 -23.26
N LYS A 46 16.68 -26.37 -23.23
CA LYS A 46 16.81 -25.06 -22.54
C LYS A 46 17.06 -25.23 -21.04
N ASN A 47 16.34 -26.14 -20.39
CA ASN A 47 16.54 -26.44 -18.98
C ASN A 47 17.93 -27.04 -18.72
N GLN A 48 18.36 -28.00 -19.55
CA GLN A 48 19.72 -28.56 -19.47
C GLN A 48 20.81 -27.48 -19.62
N ILE A 49 20.63 -26.52 -20.54
CA ILE A 49 21.56 -25.39 -20.69
C ILE A 49 21.57 -24.49 -19.46
N ALA A 50 20.41 -24.21 -18.85
CA ALA A 50 20.33 -23.40 -17.64
C ALA A 50 21.01 -24.10 -16.46
N ILE A 51 20.70 -25.37 -16.23
CA ILE A 51 21.31 -26.21 -15.19
C ILE A 51 22.83 -26.27 -15.36
N ALA A 52 23.31 -26.59 -16.56
CA ALA A 52 24.74 -26.67 -16.83
C ALA A 52 25.47 -25.34 -16.57
N LYS A 53 24.82 -24.20 -16.80
CA LYS A 53 25.40 -22.86 -16.56
C LYS A 53 25.49 -22.51 -15.07
N GLU A 54 24.52 -22.95 -14.28
CA GLU A 54 24.41 -22.65 -12.85
C GLU A 54 25.12 -23.68 -11.97
N ASP A 55 25.42 -24.88 -12.49
CA ASP A 55 26.10 -25.94 -11.76
C ASP A 55 27.57 -25.58 -11.47
N LYS A 56 27.86 -25.34 -10.19
CA LYS A 56 29.17 -24.96 -9.66
C LYS A 56 30.14 -26.16 -9.52
N ASN A 57 29.66 -27.39 -9.69
CA ASN A 57 30.47 -28.61 -9.59
C ASN A 57 31.14 -28.97 -10.92
N LEU A 58 30.70 -28.42 -12.05
CA LEU A 58 31.32 -28.61 -13.36
C LEU A 58 32.51 -27.67 -13.56
N SER A 59 33.61 -28.19 -14.10
CA SER A 59 34.71 -27.36 -14.60
C SER A 59 34.25 -26.49 -15.79
N LYS A 60 35.01 -25.42 -16.07
CA LYS A 60 34.69 -24.49 -17.17
C LYS A 60 34.61 -25.19 -18.53
N ASP A 61 35.44 -26.19 -18.77
CA ASP A 61 35.47 -26.94 -20.02
C ASP A 61 34.32 -27.94 -20.13
N GLU A 62 33.98 -28.62 -19.02
CA GLU A 62 32.82 -29.52 -18.96
C GLU A 62 31.50 -28.76 -19.15
N ARG A 63 31.38 -27.58 -18.53
CA ARG A 63 30.24 -26.67 -18.72
C ARG A 63 30.10 -26.27 -20.19
N THR A 64 31.21 -25.93 -20.83
CA THR A 64 31.22 -25.54 -22.25
C THR A 64 30.79 -26.68 -23.16
N LYS A 65 31.30 -27.89 -22.91
CA LYS A 65 30.94 -29.11 -23.67
C LYS A 65 29.47 -29.50 -23.49
N ALA A 66 28.96 -29.50 -22.25
CA ALA A 66 27.57 -29.81 -21.96
C ALA A 66 26.60 -28.83 -22.63
N VAL A 67 26.92 -27.52 -22.58
CA VAL A 67 26.13 -26.49 -23.26
C VAL A 67 26.18 -26.65 -24.79
N ALA A 68 27.35 -26.99 -25.35
CA ALA A 68 27.49 -27.20 -26.80
C ALA A 68 26.67 -28.40 -27.30
N ALA A 69 26.70 -29.53 -26.58
CA ALA A 69 25.92 -30.71 -26.90
C ALA A 69 24.40 -30.44 -26.85
N ALA A 70 23.93 -29.78 -25.80
CA ALA A 70 22.52 -29.41 -25.66
C ALA A 70 22.08 -28.40 -26.74
N LYS A 71 22.95 -27.48 -27.16
CA LYS A 71 22.66 -26.55 -28.27
C LYS A 71 22.47 -27.25 -29.61
N ALA A 72 23.26 -28.29 -29.91
CA ALA A 72 23.11 -29.05 -31.15
C ALA A 72 21.76 -29.79 -31.20
N GLY A 73 21.34 -30.38 -30.08
CA GLY A 73 20.00 -30.98 -29.94
C GLY A 73 18.87 -29.95 -30.03
N LEU A 74 19.08 -28.77 -29.45
CA LEU A 74 18.13 -27.66 -29.47
C LEU A 74 17.83 -27.19 -30.91
N GLU A 75 18.83 -27.07 -31.78
CA GLU A 75 18.61 -26.64 -33.17
C GLU A 75 17.80 -27.66 -33.98
N LYS A 76 18.05 -28.96 -33.78
CA LYS A 76 17.24 -30.03 -34.39
C LYS A 76 15.79 -29.96 -33.92
N ALA A 77 15.57 -29.84 -32.61
CA ALA A 77 14.23 -29.74 -32.03
C ALA A 77 13.48 -28.47 -32.50
N LYS A 78 14.17 -27.34 -32.64
CA LYS A 78 13.58 -26.11 -33.21
C LYS A 78 13.13 -26.28 -34.65
N SER A 79 13.87 -27.04 -35.46
CA SER A 79 13.49 -27.29 -36.86
C SER A 79 12.19 -28.10 -36.96
N VAL A 80 12.03 -29.10 -36.08
CA VAL A 80 10.80 -29.89 -35.94
C VAL A 80 9.65 -29.04 -35.42
N GLU A 81 9.90 -28.20 -34.41
CA GLU A 81 8.91 -27.23 -33.88
C GLU A 81 8.42 -26.27 -34.99
N ALA A 82 9.34 -25.75 -35.82
CA ALA A 82 8.99 -24.86 -36.92
C ALA A 82 8.13 -25.57 -37.99
N ALA A 83 8.48 -26.81 -38.34
CA ALA A 83 7.75 -27.60 -39.33
C ALA A 83 6.32 -27.97 -38.87
N ASN A 84 6.13 -28.18 -37.56
CA ASN A 84 4.83 -28.55 -36.98
C ASN A 84 3.99 -27.34 -36.54
N LYS A 85 4.56 -26.13 -36.54
CA LYS A 85 3.93 -24.91 -36.01
C LYS A 85 2.54 -24.63 -36.57
N ASP A 86 2.38 -24.68 -37.90
CA ASP A 86 1.11 -24.36 -38.55
C ASP A 86 0.03 -25.43 -38.28
N LYS A 87 0.43 -26.71 -38.22
CA LYS A 87 -0.46 -27.83 -37.88
C LYS A 87 -0.96 -27.70 -36.44
N VAL A 88 -0.05 -27.47 -35.50
CA VAL A 88 -0.39 -27.24 -34.09
C VAL A 88 -1.28 -26.01 -33.93
N SER A 89 -0.99 -24.90 -34.64
CA SER A 89 -1.82 -23.70 -34.57
C SER A 89 -3.24 -23.93 -35.09
N LYS A 90 -3.43 -24.74 -36.15
CA LYS A 90 -4.75 -25.09 -36.67
C LYS A 90 -5.54 -25.95 -35.68
N LEU A 91 -4.91 -26.96 -35.08
CA LEU A 91 -5.53 -27.83 -34.07
C LEU A 91 -5.93 -27.03 -32.81
N ILE A 92 -5.09 -26.10 -32.36
CA ILE A 92 -5.43 -25.20 -31.24
C ILE A 92 -6.64 -24.34 -31.61
N ALA A 93 -6.67 -23.75 -32.81
CA ALA A 93 -7.78 -22.91 -33.25
C ALA A 93 -9.11 -23.70 -33.35
N GLU A 94 -9.05 -24.95 -33.81
CA GLU A 94 -10.21 -25.86 -33.85
C GLU A 94 -10.75 -26.14 -32.45
N ALA A 95 -9.89 -26.52 -31.51
CA ALA A 95 -10.29 -26.79 -30.13
C ALA A 95 -10.80 -25.52 -29.42
N GLU A 96 -10.15 -24.36 -29.61
CA GLU A 96 -10.61 -23.09 -29.04
C GLU A 96 -11.97 -22.67 -29.60
N LYS A 97 -12.21 -22.86 -30.90
CA LYS A 97 -13.51 -22.60 -31.53
C LYS A 97 -14.58 -23.49 -30.90
N TYR A 98 -14.33 -24.79 -30.81
CA TYR A 98 -15.26 -25.73 -30.17
C TYR A 98 -15.57 -25.31 -28.72
N LEU A 99 -14.55 -24.99 -27.92
CA LEU A 99 -14.73 -24.52 -26.54
C LEU A 99 -15.52 -23.22 -26.46
N SER A 100 -15.33 -22.29 -27.40
CA SER A 100 -16.08 -21.02 -27.42
C SER A 100 -17.57 -21.21 -27.69
N GLU A 101 -17.92 -22.17 -28.56
CA GLU A 101 -19.30 -22.43 -28.98
C GLU A 101 -20.05 -23.36 -28.00
N ASN A 102 -19.33 -24.29 -27.37
CA ASN A 102 -19.95 -25.40 -26.63
C ASN A 102 -19.76 -25.33 -25.11
N TYR A 103 -18.63 -24.81 -24.61
CA TYR A 103 -18.30 -24.93 -23.18
C TYR A 103 -19.29 -24.18 -22.29
N ASN A 104 -19.62 -22.94 -22.67
CA ASN A 104 -20.53 -22.11 -21.87
C ASN A 104 -21.94 -22.71 -21.89
N SER A 105 -22.50 -22.87 -23.08
CA SER A 105 -23.89 -23.31 -23.29
C SER A 105 -24.18 -24.74 -22.79
N LYS A 106 -23.24 -25.68 -22.96
CA LYS A 106 -23.46 -27.10 -22.62
C LYS A 106 -23.11 -27.45 -21.18
N TYR A 107 -22.16 -26.72 -20.57
CA TYR A 107 -21.63 -27.04 -19.24
C TYR A 107 -21.68 -25.84 -18.29
N TYR A 108 -20.85 -24.81 -18.50
CA TYR A 108 -20.61 -23.77 -17.49
C TYR A 108 -21.89 -23.01 -17.09
N ASP A 109 -22.74 -22.60 -18.03
CA ASP A 109 -23.96 -21.86 -17.74
C ASP A 109 -24.96 -22.70 -16.92
N LYS A 110 -24.96 -24.03 -17.12
CA LYS A 110 -25.78 -24.97 -16.34
C LYS A 110 -25.24 -25.13 -14.92
N VAL A 111 -23.92 -25.20 -14.75
CA VAL A 111 -23.29 -25.23 -13.43
C VAL A 111 -23.54 -23.94 -12.68
N VAL A 112 -23.46 -22.78 -13.35
CA VAL A 112 -23.79 -21.48 -12.75
C VAL A 112 -25.24 -21.45 -12.28
N ALA A 113 -26.19 -21.87 -13.12
CA ALA A 113 -27.60 -21.93 -12.74
C ALA A 113 -27.86 -22.90 -11.55
N SER A 114 -27.16 -24.05 -11.52
CA SER A 114 -27.19 -25.00 -10.41
C SER A 114 -26.67 -24.37 -9.12
N CYS A 115 -25.50 -23.72 -9.17
CA CYS A 115 -24.92 -23.02 -8.00
C CYS A 115 -25.83 -21.89 -7.50
N GLU A 116 -26.52 -21.15 -8.38
CA GLU A 116 -27.47 -20.12 -7.99
C GLU A 116 -28.71 -20.70 -7.30
N ALA A 117 -29.25 -21.81 -7.81
CA ALA A 117 -30.37 -22.52 -7.20
C ALA A 117 -29.99 -23.13 -5.84
N GLU A 118 -28.80 -23.73 -5.73
CA GLU A 118 -28.29 -24.32 -4.50
C GLU A 118 -28.01 -23.25 -3.44
N LYS A 119 -27.42 -22.12 -3.82
CA LYS A 119 -27.24 -20.97 -2.92
C LYS A 119 -28.58 -20.46 -2.38
N ALA A 120 -29.60 -20.35 -3.23
CA ALA A 120 -30.93 -19.93 -2.79
C ALA A 120 -31.55 -20.96 -1.82
N ALA A 121 -31.40 -22.25 -2.11
CA ALA A 121 -31.90 -23.33 -1.24
C ALA A 121 -31.19 -23.36 0.12
N GLU A 122 -29.87 -23.15 0.13
CA GLU A 122 -29.05 -23.10 1.35
C GLU A 122 -29.41 -21.87 2.21
N ASN A 123 -29.60 -20.70 1.60
CA ASN A 123 -30.09 -19.51 2.31
C ASN A 123 -31.48 -19.75 2.94
N GLU A 124 -32.42 -20.37 2.22
CA GLU A 124 -33.74 -20.74 2.75
C GLU A 124 -33.63 -21.77 3.89
N ALA A 125 -32.70 -22.73 3.80
CA ALA A 125 -32.47 -23.73 4.84
C ALA A 125 -31.87 -23.09 6.11
N TYR A 126 -30.89 -22.19 5.96
CA TYR A 126 -30.27 -21.47 7.06
C TYR A 126 -31.27 -20.61 7.84
N GLU A 127 -32.17 -19.90 7.15
CA GLU A 127 -33.22 -19.13 7.83
C GLU A 127 -34.17 -20.02 8.66
N LYS A 128 -34.46 -21.24 8.18
CA LYS A 128 -35.24 -22.22 8.97
C LYS A 128 -34.48 -22.71 10.19
N VAL A 129 -33.19 -23.03 10.04
CA VAL A 129 -32.32 -23.44 11.16
C VAL A 129 -32.25 -22.33 12.21
N ARG A 130 -32.05 -21.08 11.79
CA ARG A 130 -32.08 -19.92 12.71
C ARG A 130 -33.41 -19.78 13.44
N ALA A 131 -34.53 -19.95 12.73
CA ALA A 131 -35.85 -19.90 13.33
C ALA A 131 -36.03 -21.02 14.38
N THR A 132 -35.63 -22.26 14.07
CA THR A 132 -35.67 -23.39 15.01
C THR A 132 -34.81 -23.12 16.25
N ILE A 133 -33.55 -22.71 16.09
CA ILE A 133 -32.65 -22.38 17.20
C ILE A 133 -33.26 -21.28 18.08
N LYS A 134 -33.90 -20.28 17.47
CA LYS A 134 -34.60 -19.21 18.20
C LYS A 134 -35.79 -19.74 18.99
N THR A 135 -36.63 -20.58 18.41
CA THR A 135 -37.79 -21.18 19.10
C THR A 135 -37.34 -22.09 20.25
N GLU A 136 -36.31 -22.91 20.07
CA GLU A 136 -35.74 -23.74 21.14
C GLU A 136 -35.21 -22.90 22.30
N HIS A 137 -34.53 -21.79 21.98
CA HIS A 137 -34.05 -20.85 22.97
C HIS A 137 -35.18 -20.20 23.76
N GLU A 138 -36.23 -19.70 23.09
CA GLU A 138 -37.41 -19.11 23.73
C GLU A 138 -38.13 -20.12 24.64
N GLN A 139 -38.28 -21.37 24.20
CA GLN A 139 -38.87 -22.44 25.00
C GLN A 139 -38.02 -22.82 26.23
N THR A 140 -36.69 -22.75 26.10
CA THR A 140 -35.76 -23.05 27.19
C THR A 140 -35.75 -21.91 28.20
N LEU A 141 -35.66 -20.66 27.74
CA LEU A 141 -35.77 -19.46 28.57
C LEU A 141 -37.05 -19.42 29.39
N ALA A 142 -38.19 -19.82 28.80
CA ALA A 142 -39.48 -19.85 29.50
C ALA A 142 -39.52 -20.82 30.69
N LYS A 143 -38.58 -21.78 30.77
CA LYS A 143 -38.47 -22.78 31.84
C LYS A 143 -37.45 -22.40 32.92
N LEU A 144 -36.59 -21.41 32.66
CA LEU A 144 -35.51 -21.01 33.56
C LEU A 144 -35.96 -19.83 34.44
N SER A 145 -35.58 -19.86 35.73
CA SER A 145 -35.91 -18.81 36.69
C SER A 145 -34.68 -18.22 37.39
N ALA A 146 -33.56 -18.95 37.44
CA ALA A 146 -32.31 -18.49 38.02
C ALA A 146 -31.52 -17.60 37.05
N ALA A 147 -30.94 -16.51 37.55
CA ALA A 147 -30.25 -15.51 36.74
C ALA A 147 -28.99 -16.07 36.03
N ASP A 148 -28.25 -16.96 36.69
CA ASP A 148 -27.04 -17.58 36.13
C ASP A 148 -27.39 -18.56 35.00
N GLU A 149 -28.44 -19.37 35.16
CA GLU A 149 -28.91 -20.30 34.12
C GLU A 149 -29.42 -19.56 32.88
N ILE A 150 -30.12 -18.43 33.05
CA ILE A 150 -30.54 -17.55 31.95
C ILE A 150 -29.34 -16.98 31.19
N LYS A 151 -28.26 -16.65 31.91
CA LYS A 151 -27.02 -16.13 31.30
C LYS A 151 -26.30 -17.21 30.50
N ASP A 152 -26.22 -18.43 31.03
CA ASP A 152 -25.58 -19.56 30.36
C ASP A 152 -26.36 -19.96 29.10
N GLU A 153 -27.69 -20.02 29.16
CA GLU A 153 -28.53 -20.30 28.00
C GLU A 153 -28.38 -19.25 26.89
N LYS A 154 -28.26 -17.96 27.23
CA LYS A 154 -27.94 -16.90 26.25
C LYS A 154 -26.58 -17.13 25.57
N TYR A 155 -25.60 -17.66 26.30
CA TYR A 155 -24.30 -18.04 25.75
C TYR A 155 -24.41 -19.24 24.81
N VAL A 156 -25.15 -20.27 25.21
CA VAL A 156 -25.42 -21.46 24.39
C VAL A 156 -26.14 -21.09 23.09
N TYR A 157 -27.17 -20.25 23.16
CA TYR A 157 -27.89 -19.75 21.99
C TYR A 157 -26.95 -19.02 21.02
N LYS A 158 -26.08 -18.14 21.53
CA LYS A 158 -25.10 -17.43 20.72
C LYS A 158 -24.11 -18.38 20.03
N ASN A 159 -23.64 -19.41 20.73
CA ASN A 159 -22.75 -20.42 20.16
C ASN A 159 -23.45 -21.26 19.10
N ARG A 160 -24.70 -21.72 19.34
CA ARG A 160 -25.47 -22.48 18.34
C ARG A 160 -25.72 -21.67 17.07
N LEU A 161 -26.05 -20.37 17.21
CA LEU A 161 -26.18 -19.48 16.07
C LEU A 161 -24.86 -19.30 15.30
N PHE A 162 -23.75 -19.19 16.03
CA PHE A 162 -22.42 -19.09 15.43
C PHE A 162 -22.05 -20.37 14.67
N ASP A 163 -22.26 -21.55 15.25
CA ASP A 163 -21.99 -22.83 14.60
C ASP A 163 -22.85 -23.02 13.35
N ALA A 164 -24.14 -22.66 13.42
CA ALA A 164 -25.03 -22.68 12.26
C ALA A 164 -24.56 -21.70 11.17
N GLN A 165 -24.10 -20.51 11.56
CA GLN A 165 -23.53 -19.54 10.62
C GLN A 165 -22.26 -20.07 9.97
N MET A 166 -21.34 -20.68 10.73
CA MET A 166 -20.10 -21.24 10.21
C MET A 166 -20.36 -22.37 9.21
N SER A 167 -21.32 -23.25 9.51
CA SER A 167 -21.75 -24.31 8.58
C SER A 167 -22.33 -23.72 7.29
N HIS A 168 -23.21 -22.72 7.42
CA HIS A 168 -23.79 -22.01 6.28
C HIS A 168 -22.72 -21.33 5.41
N GLU A 169 -21.78 -20.61 6.02
CA GLU A 169 -20.67 -19.96 5.31
C GLU A 169 -19.77 -20.99 4.60
N SER A 170 -19.49 -22.15 5.22
CA SER A 170 -18.76 -23.25 4.60
C SER A 170 -19.47 -23.77 3.34
N ARG A 171 -20.79 -23.97 3.40
CA ARG A 171 -21.58 -24.41 2.24
C ARG A 171 -21.62 -23.37 1.12
N LEU A 172 -21.78 -22.09 1.46
CA LEU A 172 -21.69 -21.00 0.48
C LEU A 172 -20.32 -20.95 -0.19
N GLN A 173 -19.25 -21.25 0.55
CA GLN A 173 -17.89 -21.31 0.01
C GLN A 173 -17.73 -22.51 -0.93
N GLU A 174 -18.21 -23.71 -0.57
CA GLU A 174 -18.20 -24.89 -1.47
C GLU A 174 -18.92 -24.62 -2.80
N ILE A 175 -20.10 -23.97 -2.76
CA ILE A 175 -20.86 -23.60 -3.97
C ILE A 175 -20.06 -22.61 -4.84
N LYS A 176 -19.36 -21.68 -4.19
CA LYS A 176 -18.51 -20.68 -4.85
C LYS A 176 -17.27 -21.32 -5.47
N ASP A 177 -16.65 -22.28 -4.77
CA ASP A 177 -15.51 -23.07 -5.25
C ASP A 177 -15.93 -23.87 -6.50
N ARG A 178 -17.05 -24.60 -6.45
CA ARG A 178 -17.56 -25.35 -7.60
C ARG A 178 -17.78 -24.48 -8.84
N LYS A 179 -18.35 -23.28 -8.67
CA LYS A 179 -18.52 -22.32 -9.78
C LYS A 179 -17.17 -21.87 -10.35
N HIS A 180 -16.19 -21.62 -9.47
CA HIS A 180 -14.85 -21.21 -9.88
C HIS A 180 -14.11 -22.34 -10.59
N ASP A 181 -14.20 -23.57 -10.10
CA ASP A 181 -13.59 -24.75 -10.70
C ASP A 181 -14.15 -25.01 -12.10
N ALA A 182 -15.46 -24.90 -12.29
CA ALA A 182 -16.09 -25.01 -13.60
C ALA A 182 -15.58 -23.95 -14.60
N PHE A 183 -15.29 -22.73 -14.13
CA PHE A 183 -14.64 -21.70 -14.95
C PHE A 183 -13.17 -22.04 -15.22
N ALA A 184 -12.42 -22.40 -14.19
CA ALA A 184 -10.99 -22.69 -14.25
C ALA A 184 -10.70 -23.88 -15.16
N HIS A 185 -11.58 -24.88 -15.18
CA HIS A 185 -11.49 -26.06 -16.04
C HIS A 185 -11.44 -25.70 -17.53
N LYS A 186 -12.19 -24.68 -17.98
CA LYS A 186 -12.10 -24.16 -19.36
C LYS A 186 -10.68 -23.73 -19.70
N PHE A 187 -10.05 -23.02 -18.77
CA PHE A 187 -8.71 -22.50 -18.96
C PHE A 187 -7.64 -23.58 -18.78
N HIS A 188 -7.89 -24.60 -17.96
CA HIS A 188 -7.06 -25.80 -17.90
C HIS A 188 -7.01 -26.49 -19.27
N LEU A 189 -8.17 -26.69 -19.93
CA LEU A 189 -8.22 -27.25 -21.28
C LEU A 189 -7.44 -26.38 -22.29
N ILE A 190 -7.57 -25.05 -22.21
CA ILE A 190 -6.79 -24.12 -23.05
C ILE A 190 -5.29 -24.19 -22.73
N ASP A 191 -4.92 -24.39 -21.46
CA ASP A 191 -3.54 -24.49 -21.00
C ASP A 191 -2.83 -25.69 -21.61
N LEU A 192 -3.48 -26.86 -21.57
CA LEU A 192 -3.01 -28.09 -22.20
C LEU A 192 -2.72 -27.86 -23.70
N LEU A 193 -3.61 -27.12 -24.37
CA LEU A 193 -3.46 -26.78 -25.78
C LEU A 193 -2.36 -25.74 -26.04
N ARG A 194 -2.01 -24.84 -25.12
CA ARG A 194 -1.13 -23.68 -25.38
C ARG A 194 0.17 -23.64 -24.57
N MET A 195 0.43 -24.59 -23.68
CA MET A 195 1.58 -24.60 -22.77
C MET A 195 1.72 -23.25 -22.03
N SER A 196 0.65 -22.81 -21.37
CA SER A 196 0.59 -21.58 -20.58
C SER A 196 0.77 -20.25 -21.35
N LYS A 197 0.70 -20.30 -22.69
CA LYS A 197 0.73 -19.10 -23.55
C LYS A 197 -0.67 -18.53 -23.82
N TYR A 198 -1.34 -18.07 -22.78
CA TYR A 198 -2.65 -17.42 -22.88
C TYR A 198 -2.62 -16.11 -23.67
N THR A 199 -3.71 -15.83 -24.39
CA THR A 199 -3.95 -14.52 -25.03
C THR A 199 -4.20 -13.43 -23.98
N PHE A 200 -4.08 -12.16 -24.37
CA PHE A 200 -4.38 -11.05 -23.46
C PHE A 200 -5.82 -11.12 -22.90
N GLY A 201 -6.79 -11.43 -23.74
CA GLY A 201 -8.19 -11.59 -23.32
C GLY A 201 -8.38 -12.72 -22.32
N GLN A 202 -7.72 -13.87 -22.53
CA GLN A 202 -7.75 -15.01 -21.60
C GLN A 202 -7.13 -14.65 -20.24
N LYS A 203 -5.98 -13.98 -20.24
CA LYS A 203 -5.34 -13.51 -19.00
C LYS A 203 -6.21 -12.53 -18.23
N GLN A 204 -6.86 -11.60 -18.94
CA GLN A 204 -7.75 -10.63 -18.31
C GLN A 204 -9.00 -11.30 -17.73
N ALA A 205 -9.59 -12.29 -18.45
CA ALA A 205 -10.73 -13.05 -17.96
C ALA A 205 -10.40 -13.84 -16.68
N GLN A 206 -9.27 -14.56 -16.66
CA GLN A 206 -8.79 -15.25 -15.45
C GLN A 206 -8.56 -14.28 -14.30
N LYS A 207 -7.93 -13.14 -14.56
CA LYS A 207 -7.67 -12.12 -13.53
C LYS A 207 -8.96 -11.59 -12.92
N ILE A 208 -9.97 -11.32 -13.74
CA ILE A 208 -11.29 -10.84 -13.29
C ILE A 208 -12.00 -11.91 -12.45
N GLU A 209 -12.00 -13.15 -12.92
CA GLU A 209 -12.67 -14.24 -12.18
C GLU A 209 -11.96 -14.55 -10.87
N ASN A 210 -10.63 -14.65 -10.88
CA ASN A 210 -9.84 -14.83 -9.66
C ASN A 210 -10.08 -13.69 -8.66
N TYR A 211 -10.24 -12.45 -9.15
CA TYR A 211 -10.62 -11.33 -8.29
C TYR A 211 -12.01 -11.54 -7.68
N LYS A 212 -13.03 -11.87 -8.48
CA LYS A 212 -14.40 -12.14 -7.98
C LYS A 212 -14.44 -13.30 -6.97
N TYR A 213 -13.68 -14.36 -7.26
CA TYR A 213 -13.56 -15.53 -6.40
C TYR A 213 -12.87 -15.19 -5.07
N THR A 214 -11.75 -14.48 -5.09
CA THR A 214 -11.03 -14.11 -3.86
C THR A 214 -11.64 -12.92 -3.13
N PHE A 215 -12.55 -12.18 -3.76
CA PHE A 215 -13.19 -11.02 -3.16
C PHE A 215 -14.07 -11.44 -1.97
N ASN A 216 -13.81 -10.80 -0.84
CA ASN A 216 -14.58 -10.93 0.39
C ASN A 216 -14.90 -9.52 0.88
N THR A 217 -16.19 -9.19 0.98
CA THR A 217 -16.68 -7.86 1.35
C THR A 217 -16.22 -7.45 2.74
N SER A 218 -16.33 -8.33 3.73
CA SER A 218 -15.87 -8.08 5.09
C SER A 218 -14.37 -7.80 5.10
N GLN A 219 -13.55 -8.65 4.48
CA GLN A 219 -12.11 -8.40 4.39
C GLN A 219 -11.78 -7.13 3.61
N PHE A 220 -12.55 -6.80 2.56
CA PHE A 220 -12.37 -5.57 1.80
C PHE A 220 -12.67 -4.33 2.65
N LEU A 221 -13.80 -4.35 3.38
CA LEU A 221 -14.18 -3.28 4.30
C LEU A 221 -13.21 -3.18 5.48
N TYR A 222 -12.70 -4.28 6.03
CA TYR A 222 -11.67 -4.22 7.05
C TYR A 222 -10.36 -3.64 6.51
N LYS A 223 -9.90 -4.10 5.33
CA LYS A 223 -8.64 -3.63 4.72
C LYS A 223 -8.71 -2.17 4.29
N ASN A 224 -9.84 -1.72 3.73
CA ASN A 224 -10.01 -0.39 3.13
C ASN A 224 -10.93 0.55 3.93
N GLY A 225 -11.47 0.10 5.06
CA GLY A 225 -12.51 0.82 5.82
C GLY A 225 -12.10 2.23 6.21
N LEU A 226 -10.83 2.40 6.59
CA LEU A 226 -10.27 3.71 6.88
C LEU A 226 -10.32 4.67 5.68
N TYR A 227 -9.91 4.21 4.50
CA TYR A 227 -10.00 5.00 3.27
C TYR A 227 -11.47 5.33 2.95
N ILE A 228 -12.38 4.37 3.12
CA ILE A 228 -13.81 4.58 2.88
C ILE A 228 -14.37 5.66 3.83
N VAL A 229 -14.09 5.56 5.13
CA VAL A 229 -14.55 6.53 6.13
C VAL A 229 -14.04 7.93 5.80
N ILE A 230 -12.76 8.07 5.46
CA ILE A 230 -12.20 9.39 5.16
C ILE A 230 -12.74 9.94 3.84
N ILE A 231 -12.92 9.11 2.82
CA ILE A 231 -13.56 9.52 1.55
C ILE A 231 -15.01 9.97 1.81
N LEU A 232 -15.77 9.26 2.65
CA LEU A 232 -17.12 9.67 3.02
C LEU A 232 -17.14 11.01 3.76
N ILE A 233 -16.22 11.22 4.71
CA ILE A 233 -16.06 12.52 5.37
C ILE A 233 -15.75 13.62 4.33
N PHE A 234 -14.81 13.36 3.41
CA PHE A 234 -14.45 14.33 2.39
C PHE A 234 -15.60 14.65 1.44
N ILE A 235 -16.39 13.66 1.04
CA ILE A 235 -17.61 13.84 0.24
C ILE A 235 -18.63 14.69 1.01
N ALA A 236 -18.85 14.38 2.30
CA ALA A 236 -19.74 15.17 3.14
C ALA A 236 -19.28 16.64 3.22
N LEU A 237 -17.98 16.89 3.41
CA LEU A 237 -17.40 18.23 3.41
C LEU A 237 -17.59 18.93 2.05
N CYS A 238 -17.41 18.22 0.92
CA CYS A 238 -17.66 18.76 -0.41
C CYS A 238 -19.11 19.20 -0.62
N ILE A 239 -20.07 18.55 0.03
CA ILE A 239 -21.50 18.90 -0.03
C ILE A 239 -21.84 20.04 0.93
N ILE A 240 -21.29 20.03 2.15
CA ILE A 240 -21.60 21.01 3.21
C ILE A 240 -20.99 22.39 2.89
N THR A 241 -19.78 22.43 2.36
CA THR A 241 -19.05 23.70 2.15
C THR A 241 -19.76 24.68 1.21
N PRO A 242 -20.32 24.25 0.07
CA PRO A 242 -21.16 25.11 -0.77
C PRO A 242 -22.41 25.60 -0.04
N ILE A 243 -23.05 24.74 0.76
CA ILE A 243 -24.29 25.08 1.48
C ILE A 243 -24.05 26.14 2.56
N VAL A 244 -22.95 26.03 3.31
CA VAL A 244 -22.68 26.89 4.48
C VAL A 244 -21.86 28.13 4.11
N LYS A 245 -20.92 28.01 3.17
CA LYS A 245 -19.95 29.07 2.83
C LYS A 245 -20.06 29.59 1.39
N ASN A 246 -21.03 29.12 0.60
CA ASN A 246 -21.18 29.45 -0.83
C ASN A 246 -19.88 29.26 -1.64
N THR A 247 -19.01 28.34 -1.18
CA THR A 247 -17.69 28.11 -1.77
C THR A 247 -17.57 26.66 -2.18
N GLN A 248 -17.30 26.42 -3.47
CA GLN A 248 -17.09 25.08 -3.98
C GLN A 248 -15.72 24.57 -3.55
N LEU A 249 -15.69 23.41 -2.88
CA LEU A 249 -14.44 22.83 -2.39
C LEU A 249 -13.59 22.24 -3.52
N LEU A 250 -14.23 21.54 -4.45
CA LEU A 250 -13.60 20.94 -5.64
C LEU A 250 -13.52 21.94 -6.80
N THR A 251 -12.64 22.92 -6.67
CA THR A 251 -12.20 23.78 -7.78
C THR A 251 -10.75 23.50 -8.12
N VAL A 252 -10.34 23.79 -9.36
CA VAL A 252 -8.93 23.62 -9.78
C VAL A 252 -8.00 24.41 -8.86
N THR A 253 -8.38 25.64 -8.49
CA THR A 253 -7.62 26.48 -7.55
C THR A 253 -7.46 25.84 -6.19
N ASN A 254 -8.55 25.33 -5.59
CA ASN A 254 -8.49 24.68 -4.28
C ASN A 254 -7.67 23.38 -4.32
N ILE A 255 -7.79 22.59 -5.38
CA ILE A 255 -6.97 21.39 -5.59
C ILE A 255 -5.48 21.77 -5.64
N LEU A 256 -5.12 22.80 -6.40
CA LEU A 256 -3.74 23.26 -6.49
C LEU A 256 -3.22 23.83 -5.16
N ASN A 257 -4.07 24.51 -4.38
CA ASN A 257 -3.73 24.99 -3.04
C ASN A 257 -3.51 23.85 -2.03
N ILE A 258 -4.33 22.80 -2.09
CA ILE A 258 -4.15 21.57 -1.30
C ILE A 258 -2.82 20.92 -1.66
N LEU A 259 -2.54 20.74 -2.95
CA LEU A 259 -1.29 20.12 -3.41
C LEU A 259 -0.07 20.97 -3.02
N GLN A 260 -0.18 22.30 -3.08
CA GLN A 260 0.87 23.21 -2.66
C GLN A 260 1.16 23.09 -1.14
N GLN A 261 0.14 22.96 -0.29
CA GLN A 261 0.31 22.73 1.15
C GLN A 261 0.79 21.31 1.48
N ALA A 262 0.35 20.32 0.70
CA ALA A 262 0.75 18.94 0.87
C ALA A 262 2.23 18.74 0.52
N SER A 263 2.80 19.60 -0.33
CA SER A 263 4.13 19.41 -0.89
C SER A 263 5.24 19.41 0.18
N PRO A 264 5.36 20.39 1.09
CA PRO A 264 6.34 20.32 2.18
C PRO A 264 6.04 19.19 3.18
N ARG A 265 4.77 18.96 3.51
CA ARG A 265 4.33 17.87 4.40
C ARG A 265 4.66 16.49 3.85
N MET A 266 4.72 16.33 2.52
CA MET A 266 5.11 15.09 1.86
C MET A 266 6.52 14.68 2.22
N PHE A 267 7.48 15.61 2.29
CA PHE A 267 8.85 15.30 2.70
C PHE A 267 8.90 14.78 4.14
N LEU A 268 8.12 15.39 5.03
CA LEU A 268 8.03 14.98 6.43
C LEU A 268 7.45 13.57 6.56
N ALA A 269 6.35 13.30 5.87
CA ALA A 269 5.72 11.98 5.87
C ALA A 269 6.64 10.91 5.25
N LEU A 270 7.29 11.19 4.12
CA LEU A 270 8.24 10.26 3.50
C LEU A 270 9.45 9.94 4.40
N GLY A 271 9.89 10.92 5.20
CA GLY A 271 10.94 10.71 6.20
C GLY A 271 10.50 9.79 7.32
N VAL A 272 9.41 10.14 8.01
CA VAL A 272 8.93 9.37 9.16
C VAL A 272 8.40 8.00 8.77
N ALA A 273 7.88 7.81 7.56
CA ALA A 273 7.43 6.52 7.06
C ALA A 273 8.53 5.45 7.14
N GLY A 274 9.79 5.82 6.86
CA GLY A 274 10.92 4.90 6.96
C GLY A 274 11.23 4.48 8.39
N LEU A 275 11.00 5.38 9.34
CA LEU A 275 11.17 5.13 10.77
C LEU A 275 10.03 4.25 11.30
N ILE A 276 8.78 4.54 10.94
CA ILE A 276 7.61 3.72 11.32
C ILE A 276 7.77 2.29 10.81
N LEU A 277 8.30 2.11 9.58
CA LEU A 277 8.58 0.78 9.04
C LEU A 277 9.58 -0.03 9.90
N LEU A 278 10.47 0.65 10.63
CA LEU A 278 11.42 0.04 11.57
C LEU A 278 10.87 -0.07 13.00
N THR A 279 9.55 0.04 13.21
CA THR A 279 8.91 0.18 14.54
C THR A 279 9.39 1.42 15.32
N GLY A 280 9.99 2.37 14.59
CA GLY A 280 10.42 3.68 15.05
C GLY A 280 9.31 4.72 14.99
N THR A 281 9.58 5.88 15.55
CA THR A 281 8.80 7.10 15.29
C THR A 281 9.73 8.29 15.47
N ASP A 282 9.32 9.47 14.98
CA ASP A 282 10.02 10.72 15.23
C ASP A 282 9.06 11.83 15.64
N LEU A 283 9.09 12.16 16.93
CA LEU A 283 8.31 13.24 17.53
C LEU A 283 8.99 14.61 17.41
N SER A 284 10.23 14.65 16.92
CA SER A 284 11.00 15.89 16.79
C SER A 284 10.79 16.61 15.46
N ILE A 285 10.00 16.04 14.53
CA ILE A 285 9.76 16.59 13.18
C ILE A 285 9.28 18.04 13.25
N GLY A 286 8.25 18.33 14.05
CA GLY A 286 7.71 19.68 14.17
C GLY A 286 8.76 20.70 14.62
N ARG A 287 9.65 20.31 15.54
CA ARG A 287 10.74 21.18 16.02
C ARG A 287 11.89 21.28 15.03
N MET A 288 12.16 20.23 14.26
CA MET A 288 13.08 20.28 13.13
C MET A 288 12.58 21.22 12.04
N VAL A 289 11.27 21.26 11.80
CA VAL A 289 10.63 22.22 10.90
C VAL A 289 10.80 23.65 11.39
N GLY A 290 10.47 23.93 12.66
CA GLY A 290 10.68 25.24 13.26
C GLY A 290 12.14 25.71 13.18
N MET A 291 13.09 24.82 13.54
CA MET A 291 14.53 25.08 13.40
C MET A 291 14.95 25.35 11.95
N GLY A 292 14.49 24.51 11.02
CA GLY A 292 14.79 24.64 9.60
C GLY A 292 14.23 25.93 9.02
N MET A 293 13.02 26.34 9.42
CA MET A 293 12.42 27.58 8.98
C MET A 293 13.12 28.81 9.53
N VAL A 294 13.48 28.83 10.83
CA VAL A 294 14.29 29.91 11.41
C VAL A 294 15.62 30.03 10.67
N THR A 295 16.31 28.90 10.46
CA THR A 295 17.59 28.86 9.73
C THR A 295 17.45 29.37 8.29
N ALA A 296 16.45 28.88 7.56
CA ALA A 296 16.20 29.27 6.19
C ALA A 296 15.85 30.75 6.08
N THR A 297 14.96 31.25 6.95
CA THR A 297 14.58 32.66 6.96
C THR A 297 15.78 33.56 7.25
N ILE A 298 16.62 33.24 8.25
CA ILE A 298 17.79 34.06 8.59
C ILE A 298 18.75 34.18 7.40
N ILE A 299 18.98 33.07 6.70
CA ILE A 299 19.89 33.04 5.56
C ILE A 299 19.28 33.75 4.36
N MET A 300 17.98 33.60 4.11
CA MET A 300 17.29 34.17 2.94
C MET A 300 16.68 35.56 3.19
N HIS A 301 16.90 36.15 4.37
CA HIS A 301 16.37 37.45 4.78
C HIS A 301 16.75 38.56 3.80
N ASN A 302 15.84 39.51 3.57
CA ASN A 302 16.11 40.68 2.75
C ASN A 302 16.75 41.80 3.58
N GLY A 303 18.06 42.00 3.42
CA GLY A 303 18.83 42.95 4.23
C GLY A 303 19.38 42.34 5.52
N PRO A 304 20.04 43.14 6.36
CA PRO A 304 20.52 42.69 7.67
C PRO A 304 19.37 42.12 8.50
N ASN A 305 19.61 40.99 9.18
CA ASN A 305 18.58 40.39 10.03
C ASN A 305 18.20 41.34 11.17
N THR A 306 16.90 41.43 11.46
CA THR A 306 16.36 42.27 12.54
C THR A 306 16.51 41.62 13.93
N GLY A 307 16.66 40.30 13.97
CA GLY A 307 16.92 39.51 15.18
C GLY A 307 18.34 38.95 15.21
N GLY A 308 18.85 38.71 16.42
CA GLY A 308 20.12 38.02 16.64
C GLY A 308 19.96 36.54 16.94
N VAL A 309 20.95 35.73 16.58
CA VAL A 309 21.10 34.33 17.01
C VAL A 309 22.32 34.24 17.91
N PHE A 310 22.14 33.79 19.14
CA PHE A 310 23.19 33.81 20.19
C PHE A 310 23.81 35.21 20.37
N GLY A 311 23.03 36.27 20.19
CA GLY A 311 23.50 37.66 20.29
C GLY A 311 24.25 38.17 19.06
N HIS A 312 24.40 37.35 18.01
CA HIS A 312 25.02 37.75 16.75
C HIS A 312 23.95 38.05 15.69
N ILE A 313 24.09 39.20 15.02
CA ILE A 313 23.25 39.56 13.88
C ILE A 313 23.94 39.06 12.61
N PHE A 314 23.27 38.16 11.89
CA PHE A 314 23.76 37.65 10.63
C PHE A 314 23.30 38.55 9.47
N ASP A 315 24.17 38.76 8.48
CA ASP A 315 23.80 39.43 7.24
C ASP A 315 24.36 38.63 6.05
N PHE A 316 23.44 38.06 5.28
CA PHE A 316 23.75 37.28 4.08
C PHE A 316 23.34 38.00 2.79
N SER A 317 22.95 39.28 2.88
CA SER A 317 22.42 40.07 1.76
C SER A 317 23.45 40.34 0.67
N ASN A 318 24.73 40.26 1.01
CA ASN A 318 25.85 40.38 0.06
C ASN A 318 25.99 39.13 -0.84
N ILE A 319 25.30 38.04 -0.52
CA ILE A 319 25.28 36.81 -1.33
C ILE A 319 24.10 36.88 -2.31
N PRO A 320 24.31 36.64 -3.62
CA PRO A 320 23.22 36.61 -4.59
C PRO A 320 22.10 35.61 -4.23
N ALA A 321 20.89 35.86 -4.70
CA ALA A 321 19.68 35.10 -4.32
C ALA A 321 19.82 33.57 -4.48
N ALA A 322 20.33 33.09 -5.62
CA ALA A 322 20.49 31.66 -5.91
C ALA A 322 21.45 30.93 -4.93
N PRO A 323 22.72 31.36 -4.78
CA PRO A 323 23.63 30.72 -3.81
C PRO A 323 23.16 30.87 -2.35
N ARG A 324 22.49 31.97 -2.01
CA ARG A 324 21.91 32.17 -0.67
C ARG A 324 20.81 31.15 -0.36
N ALA A 325 19.94 30.87 -1.33
CA ALA A 325 18.90 29.86 -1.19
C ALA A 325 19.46 28.43 -1.08
N ILE A 326 20.51 28.11 -1.85
CA ILE A 326 21.19 26.81 -1.76
C ILE A 326 21.91 26.67 -0.43
N LEU A 327 22.56 27.73 0.06
CA LEU A 327 23.18 27.75 1.39
C LEU A 327 22.13 27.47 2.49
N ALA A 328 20.97 28.12 2.39
CA ALA A 328 19.85 27.88 3.31
C ALA A 328 19.40 26.41 3.27
N LEU A 329 19.22 25.84 2.09
CA LEU A 329 18.84 24.43 1.92
C LEU A 329 19.86 23.48 2.57
N VAL A 330 21.15 23.67 2.28
CA VAL A 330 22.23 22.84 2.83
C VAL A 330 22.29 22.98 4.36
N ALA A 331 22.15 24.19 4.89
CA ALA A 331 22.12 24.42 6.34
C ALA A 331 20.93 23.71 7.00
N CYS A 332 19.73 23.81 6.43
CA CYS A 332 18.55 23.08 6.92
C CYS A 332 18.81 21.57 6.96
N ILE A 333 19.29 20.99 5.86
CA ILE A 333 19.59 19.55 5.76
C ILE A 333 20.62 19.13 6.81
N ILE A 334 21.71 19.87 6.97
CA ILE A 334 22.76 19.52 7.92
C ILE A 334 22.19 19.52 9.34
N LEU A 335 21.50 20.59 9.74
CA LEU A 335 20.97 20.71 11.10
C LEU A 335 19.95 19.62 11.41
N THR A 336 18.96 19.41 10.53
CA THR A 336 17.94 18.38 10.75
C THR A 336 18.53 16.98 10.71
N THR A 337 19.50 16.72 9.83
CA THR A 337 20.19 15.42 9.76
C THR A 337 21.03 15.14 11.00
N VAL A 338 21.73 16.14 11.54
CA VAL A 338 22.51 15.98 12.78
C VAL A 338 21.58 15.60 13.93
N PHE A 339 20.50 16.35 14.15
CA PHE A 339 19.56 16.05 15.23
C PHE A 339 18.81 14.73 15.01
N ALA A 340 18.40 14.39 13.78
CA ALA A 340 17.78 13.11 13.50
C ALA A 340 18.76 11.95 13.73
N SER A 341 20.02 12.11 13.33
CA SER A 341 21.07 11.11 13.53
C SER A 341 21.39 10.90 15.01
N ILE A 342 21.34 11.94 15.84
CA ILE A 342 21.48 11.80 17.29
C ILE A 342 20.38 10.88 17.83
N ALA A 343 19.12 11.14 17.48
CA ALA A 343 18.01 10.27 17.91
C ALA A 343 18.17 8.83 17.37
N GLY A 344 18.50 8.69 16.10
CA GLY A 344 18.75 7.39 15.47
C GLY A 344 19.93 6.63 16.07
N PHE A 345 20.99 7.32 16.49
CA PHE A 345 22.14 6.71 17.15
C PHE A 345 21.76 6.10 18.50
N PHE A 346 21.00 6.82 19.33
CA PHE A 346 20.56 6.31 20.62
C PHE A 346 19.59 5.13 20.48
N MET A 347 18.66 5.20 19.52
CA MET A 347 17.80 4.07 19.18
C MET A 347 18.61 2.86 18.70
N ALA A 348 19.53 3.07 17.75
CA ALA A 348 20.26 1.98 17.11
C ALA A 348 21.31 1.33 18.04
N LYS A 349 22.02 2.12 18.85
CA LYS A 349 23.11 1.65 19.71
C LYS A 349 22.61 1.08 21.03
N TYR A 350 21.72 1.80 21.70
CA TYR A 350 21.27 1.49 23.06
C TYR A 350 19.90 0.81 23.09
N LYS A 351 19.28 0.57 21.93
CA LYS A 351 17.92 0.01 21.83
C LYS A 351 16.91 0.80 22.66
N MET A 352 17.14 2.11 22.82
CA MET A 352 16.20 2.99 23.50
C MET A 352 14.90 3.06 22.72
N HIS A 353 13.76 3.09 23.43
CA HIS A 353 12.48 3.25 22.77
C HIS A 353 12.47 4.55 21.94
N PRO A 354 12.09 4.52 20.65
CA PRO A 354 12.18 5.66 19.72
C PRO A 354 11.52 6.93 20.26
N PHE A 355 10.33 6.75 20.86
CA PHE A 355 9.58 7.80 21.56
C PHE A 355 10.47 8.64 22.49
N ILE A 356 11.24 7.99 23.38
CA ILE A 356 12.05 8.69 24.39
C ILE A 356 13.17 9.49 23.72
N SER A 357 13.87 8.87 22.78
CA SER A 357 15.00 9.51 22.09
C SER A 357 14.55 10.74 21.30
N THR A 358 13.44 10.62 20.55
CA THR A 358 12.94 11.71 19.72
C THR A 358 12.21 12.78 20.53
N MET A 359 11.57 12.42 21.64
CA MET A 359 10.99 13.39 22.57
C MET A 359 12.08 14.23 23.25
N ALA A 360 13.20 13.61 23.68
CA ALA A 360 14.34 14.35 24.21
C ALA A 360 14.91 15.31 23.15
N ASN A 361 15.04 14.83 21.91
CA ASN A 361 15.51 15.63 20.78
C ASN A 361 14.59 16.83 20.50
N MET A 362 13.28 16.62 20.55
CA MET A 362 12.27 17.67 20.41
C MET A 362 12.48 18.80 21.43
N LEU A 363 12.70 18.46 22.71
CA LEU A 363 12.94 19.43 23.78
C LEU A 363 14.25 20.18 23.59
N ILE A 364 15.33 19.48 23.21
CA ILE A 364 16.64 20.08 22.95
C ILE A 364 16.55 21.07 21.80
N ILE A 365 15.94 20.69 20.68
CA ILE A 365 15.80 21.57 19.51
C ILE A 365 14.96 22.79 19.87
N PHE A 366 13.80 22.60 20.50
CA PHE A 366 12.93 23.72 20.87
C PHE A 366 13.62 24.70 21.84
N GLY A 367 14.27 24.17 22.88
CA GLY A 367 15.01 24.97 23.84
C GLY A 367 16.18 25.72 23.20
N LEU A 368 16.98 25.04 22.37
CA LEU A 368 18.14 25.64 21.69
C LEU A 368 17.70 26.75 20.74
N VAL A 369 16.73 26.51 19.87
CA VAL A 369 16.27 27.50 18.90
C VAL A 369 15.64 28.69 19.63
N THR A 370 14.75 28.45 20.59
CA THR A 370 14.10 29.53 21.36
C THR A 370 15.11 30.36 22.16
N TYR A 371 16.10 29.71 22.78
CA TYR A 371 17.15 30.41 23.51
C TYR A 371 18.04 31.22 22.58
N ALA A 372 18.45 30.62 21.45
CA ALA A 372 19.31 31.25 20.46
C ALA A 372 18.66 32.52 19.88
N THR A 373 17.36 32.47 19.60
CA THR A 373 16.61 33.60 19.01
C THR A 373 15.98 34.51 20.04
N LYS A 374 16.09 34.24 21.34
CA LYS A 374 15.30 34.92 22.40
C LYS A 374 13.79 34.85 22.17
N GLY A 375 13.32 33.83 21.45
CA GLY A 375 11.92 33.65 21.08
C GLY A 375 11.41 34.59 19.99
N VAL A 376 12.27 35.41 19.38
CA VAL A 376 11.85 36.27 18.27
C VAL A 376 11.60 35.44 17.00
N SER A 377 10.62 35.88 16.22
CA SER A 377 10.34 35.32 14.90
C SER A 377 11.09 36.12 13.85
N PHE A 378 11.62 35.44 12.84
CA PHE A 378 12.27 36.04 11.69
C PHE A 378 11.24 36.09 10.56
N GLY A 379 11.27 37.16 9.75
CA GLY A 379 10.33 37.42 8.66
C GLY A 379 11.04 37.87 7.38
N ALA A 380 10.28 38.21 6.34
CA ALA A 380 10.77 38.97 5.18
C ALA A 380 11.96 38.36 4.42
N ILE A 381 11.78 37.15 3.87
CA ILE A 381 12.73 36.63 2.88
C ILE A 381 12.66 37.45 1.59
N ASP A 382 13.78 37.49 0.87
CA ASP A 382 13.86 38.11 -0.44
C ASP A 382 12.92 37.43 -1.44
N SER A 383 11.97 38.19 -2.00
CA SER A 383 10.93 37.68 -2.91
C SER A 383 11.47 37.14 -4.24
N SER A 384 12.70 37.50 -4.61
CA SER A 384 13.39 36.90 -5.77
C SER A 384 13.69 35.42 -5.59
N ILE A 385 13.84 34.95 -4.34
CA ILE A 385 14.15 33.55 -4.05
C ILE A 385 12.94 32.63 -4.32
N PRO A 386 11.76 32.83 -3.71
CA PRO A 386 10.59 32.01 -4.05
C PRO A 386 10.27 32.05 -5.55
N SER A 387 10.42 33.21 -6.19
CA SER A 387 10.19 33.38 -7.64
C SER A 387 11.13 32.53 -8.50
N MET A 388 12.32 32.19 -8.00
CA MET A 388 13.32 31.39 -8.70
C MET A 388 13.13 29.88 -8.47
N PHE A 389 12.86 29.46 -7.22
CA PHE A 389 12.84 28.04 -6.84
C PHE A 389 11.44 27.41 -6.83
N ILE A 390 10.41 28.22 -6.62
CA ILE A 390 9.01 27.80 -6.68
C ILE A 390 8.16 28.73 -7.58
N PRO A 391 8.58 29.02 -8.83
CA PRO A 391 7.81 29.84 -9.76
C PRO A 391 6.41 29.27 -10.01
N THR A 392 5.44 30.12 -10.32
CA THR A 392 4.12 29.70 -10.78
C THR A 392 4.08 29.70 -12.31
N PHE A 393 3.76 28.54 -12.90
CA PHE A 393 3.56 28.42 -14.34
C PHE A 393 2.08 28.67 -14.66
N GLY A 394 1.71 29.93 -14.90
CA GLY A 394 0.31 30.33 -14.96
C GLY A 394 -0.37 30.07 -13.61
N SER A 395 -1.38 29.20 -13.58
CA SER A 395 -2.06 28.79 -12.34
C SER A 395 -1.37 27.64 -11.60
N PHE A 396 -0.36 26.97 -12.19
CA PHE A 396 0.25 25.77 -11.63
C PHE A 396 1.43 26.10 -10.69
N PRO A 397 1.36 25.77 -9.38
CA PRO A 397 2.47 26.00 -8.45
C PRO A 397 3.58 24.94 -8.64
N SER A 398 4.80 25.36 -9.02
CA SER A 398 5.91 24.42 -9.24
C SER A 398 6.41 23.71 -7.97
N ILE A 399 6.02 24.19 -6.77
CA ILE A 399 6.28 23.51 -5.50
C ILE A 399 5.83 22.03 -5.49
N ILE A 400 4.80 21.70 -6.28
CA ILE A 400 4.29 20.34 -6.45
C ILE A 400 5.32 19.43 -7.12
N LEU A 401 6.17 19.96 -8.01
CA LEU A 401 7.21 19.20 -8.70
C LEU A 401 8.28 18.70 -7.72
N TRP A 402 8.63 19.50 -6.71
CA TRP A 402 9.57 19.09 -5.66
C TRP A 402 9.06 17.86 -4.90
N ALA A 403 7.77 17.83 -4.56
CA ALA A 403 7.16 16.68 -3.91
C ALA A 403 7.15 15.44 -4.84
N ILE A 404 6.83 15.60 -6.13
CA ILE A 404 6.88 14.49 -7.10
C ILE A 404 8.29 13.90 -7.21
N VAL A 405 9.31 14.75 -7.30
CA VAL A 405 10.71 14.31 -7.33
C VAL A 405 11.06 13.55 -6.06
N ALA A 406 10.70 14.06 -4.89
CA ALA A 406 10.93 13.38 -3.61
C ALA A 406 10.23 12.02 -3.54
N ILE A 407 8.99 11.91 -4.01
CA ILE A 407 8.24 10.65 -4.09
C ILE A 407 8.99 9.65 -4.97
N ILE A 408 9.47 10.06 -6.15
CA ILE A 408 10.21 9.19 -7.07
C ILE A 408 11.53 8.72 -6.44
N VAL A 409 12.28 9.63 -5.83
CA VAL A 409 13.56 9.32 -5.18
C VAL A 409 13.36 8.34 -4.04
N VAL A 410 12.44 8.62 -3.11
CA VAL A 410 12.18 7.74 -1.95
C VAL A 410 11.59 6.41 -2.40
N TRP A 411 10.69 6.41 -3.41
CA TRP A 411 10.19 5.18 -4.01
C TRP A 411 11.30 4.33 -4.61
N PHE A 412 12.27 4.95 -5.30
CA PHE A 412 13.43 4.24 -5.83
C PHE A 412 14.29 3.66 -4.70
N ILE A 413 14.57 4.45 -3.66
CA ILE A 413 15.31 3.99 -2.47
C ILE A 413 14.63 2.77 -1.86
N TRP A 414 13.32 2.83 -1.58
CA TRP A 414 12.59 1.73 -0.95
C TRP A 414 12.50 0.47 -1.81
N ASN A 415 12.24 0.60 -3.12
CA ASN A 415 11.90 -0.54 -3.96
C ASN A 415 13.07 -1.11 -4.76
N LYS A 416 14.10 -0.30 -5.05
CA LYS A 416 15.18 -0.67 -5.97
C LYS A 416 16.55 -0.79 -5.32
N THR A 417 16.77 -0.20 -4.14
CA THR A 417 18.08 -0.27 -3.46
C THR A 417 18.15 -1.41 -2.44
N THR A 418 19.38 -1.81 -2.08
CA THR A 418 19.63 -2.75 -0.99
C THR A 418 19.25 -2.18 0.37
N PHE A 419 19.45 -0.86 0.57
CA PHE A 419 19.02 -0.17 1.79
C PHE A 419 17.51 -0.32 2.02
N GLY A 420 16.69 -0.11 0.98
CA GLY A 420 15.24 -0.29 1.07
C GLY A 420 14.84 -1.72 1.46
N LYS A 421 15.42 -2.74 0.80
CA LYS A 421 15.16 -4.15 1.16
C LYS A 421 15.57 -4.47 2.59
N ASN A 422 16.71 -3.94 3.05
CA ASN A 422 17.18 -4.11 4.42
C ASN A 422 16.27 -3.40 5.43
N LEU A 423 15.70 -2.25 5.06
CA LEU A 423 14.72 -1.53 5.88
C LEU A 423 13.50 -2.40 6.17
N TYR A 424 12.93 -3.04 5.14
CA TYR A 424 11.81 -3.98 5.29
C TYR A 424 12.18 -5.22 6.12
N ALA A 425 13.37 -5.78 5.89
CA ALA A 425 13.83 -6.96 6.63
C ALA A 425 14.00 -6.67 8.13
N VAL A 426 14.68 -5.58 8.47
CA VAL A 426 14.89 -5.15 9.86
C VAL A 426 13.57 -4.77 10.52
N GLY A 427 12.68 -4.10 9.78
CA GLY A 427 11.37 -3.71 10.29
C GLY A 427 10.44 -4.89 10.59
N GLY A 428 10.50 -5.96 9.79
CA GLY A 428 9.67 -7.14 10.02
C GLY A 428 10.20 -8.04 11.14
N ASN A 429 11.51 -8.29 11.17
CA ASN A 429 12.15 -9.07 12.22
C ASN A 429 13.65 -8.68 12.34
N PRO A 430 14.01 -7.81 13.29
CA PRO A 430 15.39 -7.34 13.43
C PRO A 430 16.36 -8.44 13.85
N GLU A 431 15.92 -9.43 14.63
CA GLU A 431 16.75 -10.58 15.01
C GLU A 431 17.08 -11.46 13.80
N ALA A 432 16.09 -11.80 12.98
CA ALA A 432 16.29 -12.60 11.77
C ALA A 432 17.14 -11.85 10.72
N ALA A 433 16.97 -10.53 10.62
CA ALA A 433 17.81 -9.68 9.77
C ALA A 433 19.29 -9.70 10.23
N ALA A 434 19.54 -9.61 11.55
CA ALA A 434 20.88 -9.67 12.11
C ALA A 434 21.55 -11.03 11.85
N VAL A 435 20.81 -12.14 12.02
CA VAL A 435 21.30 -13.49 11.69
C VAL A 435 21.60 -13.65 10.20
N SER A 436 20.88 -12.93 9.34
CA SER A 436 21.11 -12.89 7.88
C SER A 436 22.25 -11.95 7.45
N GLY A 437 23.04 -11.43 8.40
CA GLY A 437 24.19 -10.54 8.13
C GLY A 437 23.83 -9.07 7.88
N ILE A 438 22.57 -8.67 8.09
CA ILE A 438 22.14 -7.27 7.95
C ILE A 438 22.41 -6.53 9.26
N SER A 439 23.21 -5.47 9.19
CA SER A 439 23.47 -4.62 10.35
C SER A 439 22.26 -3.76 10.69
N VAL A 440 21.47 -4.16 11.70
CA VAL A 440 20.35 -3.38 12.26
C VAL A 440 20.79 -1.95 12.57
N PHE A 441 21.94 -1.76 13.22
CA PHE A 441 22.47 -0.44 13.56
C PHE A 441 22.58 0.51 12.35
N LYS A 442 23.25 0.07 11.28
CA LYS A 442 23.45 0.88 10.06
C LYS A 442 22.14 1.19 9.36
N VAL A 443 21.19 0.24 9.35
CA VAL A 443 19.88 0.43 8.73
C VAL A 443 19.05 1.45 9.50
N THR A 444 18.98 1.31 10.83
CA THR A 444 18.27 2.26 11.70
C THR A 444 18.87 3.66 11.62
N LEU A 445 20.19 3.79 11.75
CA LEU A 445 20.86 5.10 11.66
C LEU A 445 20.69 5.71 10.27
N GLY A 446 20.83 4.91 9.20
CA GLY A 446 20.60 5.36 7.83
C GLY A 446 19.17 5.85 7.58
N ALA A 447 18.17 5.25 8.24
CA ALA A 447 16.78 5.67 8.14
C ALA A 447 16.57 7.06 8.78
N PHE A 448 17.17 7.31 9.95
CA PHE A 448 17.13 8.64 10.59
C PHE A 448 17.90 9.69 9.80
N ILE A 449 19.04 9.34 9.20
CA ILE A 449 19.77 10.25 8.31
C ILE A 449 18.89 10.66 7.13
N LEU A 450 18.28 9.68 6.45
CA LEU A 450 17.39 9.96 5.32
C LEU A 450 16.18 10.81 5.74
N ALA A 451 15.59 10.50 6.90
CA ALA A 451 14.50 11.28 7.47
C ALA A 451 14.92 12.74 7.72
N GLY A 452 16.08 12.95 8.37
CA GLY A 452 16.63 14.27 8.60
C GLY A 452 16.88 15.07 7.32
N ILE A 453 17.40 14.44 6.26
CA ILE A 453 17.58 15.08 4.95
C ILE A 453 16.22 15.56 4.40
N LEU A 454 15.20 14.71 4.47
CA LEU A 454 13.85 15.05 3.99
C LEU A 454 13.20 16.15 4.85
N TYR A 455 13.37 16.12 6.17
CA TYR A 455 12.86 17.16 7.07
C TYR A 455 13.49 18.53 6.76
N GLY A 456 14.80 18.56 6.50
CA GLY A 456 15.51 19.79 6.12
C GLY A 456 15.00 20.36 4.80
N PHE A 457 14.83 19.51 3.78
CA PHE A 457 14.23 19.90 2.50
C PHE A 457 12.79 20.42 2.68
N GLY A 458 11.96 19.72 3.44
CA GLY A 458 10.57 20.12 3.71
C GLY A 458 10.50 21.48 4.42
N SER A 459 11.39 21.72 5.38
CA SER A 459 11.47 22.98 6.12
C SER A 459 11.87 24.16 5.23
N TRP A 460 12.88 23.96 4.37
CA TRP A 460 13.32 24.96 3.40
C TRP A 460 12.22 25.25 2.37
N LEU A 461 11.54 24.22 1.87
CA LEU A 461 10.44 24.38 0.91
C LEU A 461 9.24 25.11 1.51
N GLU A 462 8.92 24.84 2.78
CA GLU A 462 7.87 25.55 3.52
C GLU A 462 8.22 27.03 3.76
N CYS A 463 9.48 27.32 4.10
CA CYS A 463 9.96 28.71 4.23
C CYS A 463 9.75 29.51 2.93
N ASN A 464 10.04 28.89 1.78
CA ASN A 464 9.81 29.50 0.46
C ASN A 464 8.30 29.73 0.21
N ARG A 465 7.44 28.78 0.58
CA ARG A 465 5.98 28.89 0.42
C ARG A 465 5.38 30.03 1.25
N MET A 466 5.86 30.22 2.48
CA MET A 466 5.30 31.19 3.43
C MET A 466 5.91 32.59 3.37
N VAL A 467 6.89 32.81 2.49
CA VAL A 467 7.63 34.09 2.43
C VAL A 467 8.25 34.45 3.81
N GLY A 468 8.74 33.43 4.52
CA GLY A 468 9.73 33.66 5.56
C GLY A 468 9.26 33.94 6.97
N SER A 469 8.00 33.79 7.36
CA SER A 469 7.63 33.88 8.79
C SER A 469 8.08 32.63 9.56
N GLY A 470 9.33 32.63 10.03
CA GLY A 470 9.98 31.52 10.72
C GLY A 470 10.08 31.77 12.22
N SER A 471 9.46 30.90 13.01
CA SER A 471 9.55 30.92 14.47
C SER A 471 9.87 29.54 15.03
N ALA A 472 10.43 29.47 16.24
CA ALA A 472 10.71 28.21 16.92
C ALA A 472 9.45 27.36 17.20
N ALA A 473 8.29 28.02 17.27
CA ALA A 473 6.99 27.38 17.46
C ALA A 473 6.40 26.83 16.15
N TYR A 474 6.94 27.24 14.99
CA TYR A 474 6.43 26.78 13.71
C TYR A 474 6.60 25.26 13.57
N GLY A 475 5.60 24.60 12.97
CA GLY A 475 5.57 23.15 12.84
C GLY A 475 5.02 22.40 14.07
N GLN A 476 4.48 23.11 15.07
CA GLN A 476 3.79 22.48 16.20
C GLN A 476 2.71 21.51 15.70
N GLY A 477 2.78 20.24 16.12
CA GLY A 477 1.81 19.20 15.76
C GLY A 477 2.05 18.55 14.40
N TRP A 478 2.99 19.04 13.59
CA TRP A 478 3.24 18.48 12.25
C TRP A 478 3.90 17.10 12.30
N ASP A 479 4.56 16.77 13.41
CA ASP A 479 4.99 15.40 13.73
C ASP A 479 3.80 14.45 13.81
N MET A 480 2.73 14.84 14.52
CA MET A 480 1.49 14.06 14.61
C MET A 480 0.83 13.91 13.24
N ASP A 481 0.73 15.00 12.47
CA ASP A 481 0.15 14.97 11.12
C ASP A 481 0.91 14.03 10.18
N ALA A 482 2.26 14.09 10.21
CA ALA A 482 3.10 13.26 9.36
C ALA A 482 2.98 11.78 9.73
N ILE A 483 2.99 11.45 11.03
CA ILE A 483 2.79 10.09 11.51
C ILE A 483 1.39 9.58 11.14
N ALA A 484 0.37 10.39 11.41
CA ALA A 484 -1.02 10.08 11.10
C ALA A 484 -1.24 9.80 9.60
N ALA A 485 -0.68 10.65 8.74
CA ALA A 485 -0.72 10.46 7.30
C ALA A 485 -0.06 9.14 6.87
N CYS A 486 1.07 8.76 7.46
CA CYS A 486 1.73 7.49 7.16
C CYS A 486 0.87 6.28 7.57
N VAL A 487 0.23 6.37 8.73
CA VAL A 487 -0.60 5.28 9.29
C VAL A 487 -1.89 5.12 8.51
N VAL A 488 -2.58 6.23 8.19
CA VAL A 488 -3.72 6.21 7.27
C VAL A 488 -3.31 5.68 5.90
N GLY A 489 -2.10 6.04 5.45
CA GLY A 489 -1.46 5.49 4.26
C GLY A 489 -1.14 3.99 4.31
N GLY A 490 -1.31 3.33 5.46
CA GLY A 490 -1.09 1.90 5.64
C GLY A 490 0.37 1.50 5.87
N VAL A 491 1.19 2.40 6.41
CA VAL A 491 2.47 2.05 7.02
C VAL A 491 2.20 1.54 8.44
N SER A 492 2.60 0.32 8.73
CA SER A 492 2.27 -0.33 10.00
C SER A 492 3.26 0.03 11.12
N PHE A 493 2.73 0.33 12.31
CA PHE A 493 3.53 0.45 13.54
C PHE A 493 4.17 -0.86 13.99
N THR A 494 3.66 -2.00 13.53
CA THR A 494 4.25 -3.32 13.83
C THR A 494 5.49 -3.61 12.98
N GLY A 495 5.82 -2.73 12.03
CA GLY A 495 7.03 -2.80 11.22
C GLY A 495 6.92 -3.70 9.98
N GLY A 496 7.85 -3.52 9.05
CA GLY A 496 8.00 -4.38 7.87
C GLY A 496 6.89 -4.29 6.81
N ILE A 497 5.86 -3.48 7.03
CA ILE A 497 4.72 -3.30 6.11
C ILE A 497 4.51 -1.81 5.85
N GLY A 498 4.54 -1.42 4.57
CA GLY A 498 4.27 -0.05 4.15
C GLY A 498 4.51 0.14 2.65
N LYS A 499 3.91 1.15 2.05
CA LYS A 499 4.11 1.53 0.64
C LYS A 499 4.16 3.04 0.49
N ILE A 500 5.07 3.54 -0.33
CA ILE A 500 5.18 4.97 -0.64
C ILE A 500 3.89 5.52 -1.25
N SER A 501 3.22 4.77 -2.13
CA SER A 501 1.92 5.17 -2.67
C SER A 501 0.88 5.42 -1.58
N GLY A 502 0.92 4.61 -0.51
CA GLY A 502 0.05 4.76 0.64
C GLY A 502 0.36 6.04 1.43
N VAL A 503 1.64 6.31 1.72
CA VAL A 503 2.09 7.56 2.37
C VAL A 503 1.61 8.78 1.58
N VAL A 504 1.77 8.77 0.26
CA VAL A 504 1.32 9.85 -0.62
C VAL A 504 -0.20 10.06 -0.50
N THR A 505 -0.99 8.99 -0.58
CA THR A 505 -2.44 9.08 -0.41
C THR A 505 -2.82 9.61 0.97
N GLY A 506 -2.16 9.16 2.03
CA GLY A 506 -2.41 9.62 3.40
C GLY A 506 -2.15 11.13 3.59
N VAL A 507 -1.04 11.65 3.07
CA VAL A 507 -0.72 13.09 3.14
C VAL A 507 -1.73 13.93 2.38
N LEU A 508 -2.14 13.49 1.18
CA LEU A 508 -3.14 14.18 0.37
C LEU A 508 -4.49 14.21 1.08
N ILE A 509 -4.88 13.09 1.69
CA ILE A 509 -6.11 12.98 2.46
C ILE A 509 -6.11 13.94 3.66
N PHE A 510 -5.09 13.88 4.53
CA PHE A 510 -5.02 14.75 5.71
C PHE A 510 -4.97 16.22 5.32
N THR A 511 -4.14 16.57 4.34
CA THR A 511 -4.03 17.97 3.89
C THR A 511 -5.34 18.46 3.29
N SER A 512 -6.05 17.63 2.51
CA SER A 512 -7.36 18.00 1.97
C SER A 512 -8.39 18.22 3.08
N LEU A 513 -8.33 17.42 4.15
CA LEU A 513 -9.23 17.52 5.29
C LEU A 513 -8.98 18.79 6.10
N THR A 514 -7.74 19.04 6.53
CA THR A 514 -7.38 20.27 7.26
C THR A 514 -7.69 21.52 6.41
N TYR A 515 -7.43 21.47 5.10
CA TYR A 515 -7.78 22.56 4.18
C TYR A 515 -9.29 22.79 4.09
N SER A 516 -10.08 21.72 4.04
CA SER A 516 -11.54 21.79 4.01
C SER A 516 -12.12 22.42 5.28
N LEU A 517 -11.63 22.00 6.45
CA LEU A 517 -12.03 22.57 7.73
C LEU A 517 -11.67 24.06 7.82
N THR A 518 -10.52 24.45 7.26
CA THR A 518 -10.09 25.84 7.21
C THR A 518 -11.01 26.69 6.30
N ILE A 519 -11.39 26.20 5.12
CA ILE A 519 -12.36 26.91 4.24
C ILE A 519 -13.72 27.06 4.92
N LEU A 520 -14.15 26.04 5.67
CA LEU A 520 -15.37 26.10 6.47
C LEU A 520 -15.29 27.10 7.64
N GLY A 521 -14.12 27.69 7.90
CA GLY A 521 -13.89 28.62 9.00
C GLY A 521 -14.02 27.94 10.36
N ILE A 522 -13.75 26.63 10.44
CA ILE A 522 -13.65 25.91 11.70
C ILE A 522 -12.40 26.37 12.44
N ASP A 523 -12.56 26.73 13.70
CA ASP A 523 -11.45 27.17 14.55
C ASP A 523 -10.32 26.14 14.60
N THR A 524 -9.08 26.61 14.52
CA THR A 524 -7.88 25.74 14.50
C THR A 524 -7.80 24.82 15.72
N ASN A 525 -8.27 25.25 16.89
CA ASN A 525 -8.27 24.39 18.09
C ASN A 525 -9.29 23.25 17.96
N LEU A 526 -10.44 23.49 17.31
CA LEU A 526 -11.39 22.43 16.99
C LEU A 526 -10.85 21.50 15.89
N GLN A 527 -10.04 22.02 14.95
CA GLN A 527 -9.35 21.17 13.96
C GLN A 527 -8.46 20.13 14.65
N PHE A 528 -7.72 20.50 15.70
CA PHE A 528 -6.94 19.54 16.49
C PHE A 528 -7.78 18.44 17.14
N ILE A 529 -9.01 18.74 17.58
CA ILE A 529 -9.93 17.73 18.12
C ILE A 529 -10.34 16.75 17.01
N PHE A 530 -10.72 17.26 15.83
CA PHE A 530 -11.08 16.42 14.69
C PHE A 530 -9.91 15.55 14.22
N GLU A 531 -8.72 16.13 14.10
CA GLU A 531 -7.49 15.42 13.74
C GLU A 531 -7.19 14.32 14.77
N GLY A 532 -7.30 14.61 16.07
CA GLY A 532 -7.12 13.61 17.13
C GLY A 532 -8.10 12.44 17.05
N ILE A 533 -9.39 12.71 16.78
CA ILE A 533 -10.41 11.66 16.60
C ILE A 533 -10.11 10.80 15.36
N ILE A 534 -9.72 11.44 14.25
CA ILE A 534 -9.36 10.73 13.01
C ILE A 534 -8.15 9.84 13.22
N ILE A 535 -7.12 10.33 13.92
CA ILE A 535 -5.92 9.56 14.26
C ILE A 535 -6.29 8.36 15.12
N LEU A 536 -7.07 8.57 16.18
CA LEU A 536 -7.49 7.49 17.08
C LEU A 536 -8.27 6.40 16.32
N ALA A 537 -9.21 6.80 15.46
CA ALA A 537 -9.96 5.87 14.62
C ALA A 537 -9.05 5.13 13.63
N ALA A 538 -8.12 5.84 12.97
CA ALA A 538 -7.16 5.28 12.03
C ALA A 538 -6.26 4.21 12.68
N VAL A 539 -5.65 4.55 13.81
CA VAL A 539 -4.75 3.67 14.56
C VAL A 539 -5.52 2.48 15.13
N THR A 540 -6.72 2.69 15.68
CA THR A 540 -7.55 1.60 16.21
C THR A 540 -7.88 0.58 15.13
N LEU A 541 -8.31 1.05 13.95
CA LEU A 541 -8.59 0.17 12.82
C LEU A 541 -7.33 -0.55 12.32
N ASP A 542 -6.16 0.10 12.32
CA ASP A 542 -4.90 -0.56 11.98
C ASP A 542 -4.56 -1.66 12.99
N CYS A 543 -4.60 -1.35 14.30
CA CYS A 543 -4.38 -2.33 15.36
C CYS A 543 -5.33 -3.54 15.26
N LEU A 544 -6.62 -3.31 14.99
CA LEU A 544 -7.61 -4.38 14.85
C LEU A 544 -7.28 -5.34 13.68
N LYS A 545 -6.69 -4.85 12.59
CA LYS A 545 -6.26 -5.70 11.46
C LYS A 545 -5.19 -6.73 11.85
N TYR A 546 -4.39 -6.43 12.87
CA TYR A 546 -3.28 -7.28 13.30
C TYR A 546 -3.62 -8.11 14.55
N VAL A 547 -4.47 -7.59 15.44
CA VAL A 547 -4.92 -8.32 16.64
C VAL A 547 -5.72 -9.58 16.26
N GLN A 548 -6.56 -9.53 15.22
CA GLN A 548 -7.33 -10.70 14.75
C GLN A 548 -6.49 -11.80 14.07
N LYS A 549 -5.20 -11.55 13.81
CA LYS A 549 -4.28 -12.56 13.23
C LYS A 549 -3.48 -13.34 14.28
N LYS A 550 -3.54 -12.91 15.55
CA LYS A 550 -3.06 -13.69 16.69
C LYS A 550 -4.26 -14.35 17.35
#